data_AF-A0A7Y5VZ73-F1
#
_entry.id   AF-A0A7Y5VZ73-F1
#
_cell.length_a   1.000
_cell.length_b   1.000
_cell.length_c   1.000
_cell.angle_alpha   90.00
_cell.angle_beta   90.00
_cell.angle_gamma   90.00
#
_symmetry.space_group_name_H-M   'P 1'
#
loop_
_entity.id
_entity.type
_entity.pdbx_description
1 polymer ?
#
loop_
_entity_poly.entity_id
_entity_poly.type
_entity_poly.pdbx_seq_one_letter_code
_entity_poly.pdbx_strand_id
1 'polypeptide(L)'
;ALAGVVREHHFREPAIRADLARLGEQPERHPPLPATRLFCERIEGLASADPPALLGTLYVLEGSTNGGRYIAPAVRKSLGLPDGAQAGSGTEYLEPHGDRQACRWSLFKASLDVVTFTPAECDLIAAVASDAFRGVYDIFEDLTHPPNRPQVTACPHPPAEKEEGTPQGT
;
A
#
# COMPACT_ATOMS: atom_id res chain seq x y z
N ALA A 1 -22.21 -9.31 13.08
CA ALA A 1 -21.24 -8.25 13.46
C ALA A 1 -20.52 -7.70 12.23
N LEU A 2 -19.67 -8.49 11.55
CA LEU A 2 -18.84 -8.04 10.41
C LEU A 2 -19.61 -7.44 9.22
N ALA A 3 -20.77 -8.01 8.87
CA ALA A 3 -21.58 -7.57 7.73
C ALA A 3 -22.10 -6.12 7.84
N GLY A 4 -22.14 -5.54 9.05
CA GLY A 4 -22.51 -4.12 9.26
C GLY A 4 -21.35 -3.15 9.04
N VAL A 5 -20.11 -3.65 9.04
CA VAL A 5 -18.89 -2.84 8.90
C VAL A 5 -18.35 -2.94 7.48
N VAL A 6 -18.22 -4.18 6.98
CA VAL A 6 -17.63 -4.44 5.65
C VAL A 6 -18.63 -4.09 4.56
N ARG A 7 -18.20 -3.29 3.58
CA ARG A 7 -19.00 -2.83 2.45
C ARG A 7 -18.29 -3.13 1.14
N GLU A 8 -19.04 -3.09 0.05
CA GLU A 8 -18.54 -3.40 -1.31
C GLU A 8 -17.26 -2.62 -1.66
N HIS A 9 -17.15 -1.36 -1.26
CA HIS A 9 -15.99 -0.54 -1.59
C HIS A 9 -14.70 -0.88 -0.83
N HIS A 10 -14.76 -1.74 0.20
CA HIS A 10 -13.55 -2.25 0.85
C HIS A 10 -12.88 -3.36 0.01
N PHE A 11 -13.59 -3.95 -0.96
CA PHE A 11 -13.02 -4.93 -1.88
C PHE A 11 -12.27 -4.20 -3.01
N ARG A 12 -10.96 -4.00 -2.82
CA ARG A 12 -10.11 -3.20 -3.71
C ARG A 12 -9.27 -4.01 -4.69
N GLU A 13 -9.49 -5.33 -4.77
CA GLU A 13 -8.83 -6.18 -5.76
C GLU A 13 -9.03 -5.69 -7.21
N PRO A 14 -10.23 -5.25 -7.63
CA PRO A 14 -10.40 -4.74 -9.00
C PRO A 14 -9.55 -3.49 -9.27
N ALA A 15 -9.38 -2.61 -8.27
CA ALA A 15 -8.60 -1.38 -8.39
C ALA A 15 -7.11 -1.67 -8.58
N ILE A 16 -6.52 -2.58 -7.78
CA ILE A 16 -5.11 -2.94 -7.96
C ILE A 16 -4.86 -3.67 -9.28
N ARG A 17 -5.83 -4.47 -9.77
CA ARG A 17 -5.74 -5.09 -11.10
C ARG A 17 -5.78 -4.05 -12.21
N ALA A 18 -6.63 -3.04 -12.10
CA ALA A 18 -6.68 -1.93 -13.05
C ALA A 18 -5.37 -1.13 -13.07
N ASP A 19 -4.81 -0.86 -11.88
CA ASP A 19 -3.52 -0.18 -11.75
C ASP A 19 -2.37 -0.98 -12.39
N LEU A 20 -2.29 -2.29 -12.11
CA LEU A 20 -1.29 -3.17 -12.74
C LEU A 20 -1.44 -3.20 -14.27
N ALA A 21 -2.67 -3.34 -14.78
CA ALA A 21 -2.93 -3.30 -16.22
C ALA A 21 -2.51 -1.96 -16.84
N ARG A 22 -2.75 -0.84 -16.15
CA ARG A 22 -2.34 0.50 -16.60
C ARG A 22 -0.82 0.64 -16.65
N LEU A 23 -0.11 0.01 -15.72
CA LEU A 23 1.35 -0.04 -15.66
C LEU A 23 1.96 -1.05 -16.66
N GLY A 24 1.14 -1.82 -17.39
CA GLY A 24 1.60 -2.87 -18.29
C GLY A 24 2.12 -4.12 -17.56
N GLU A 25 1.78 -4.25 -16.28
CA GLU A 25 2.23 -5.34 -15.41
C GLU A 25 1.20 -6.46 -15.31
N GLN A 26 1.71 -7.67 -15.05
CA GLN A 26 0.90 -8.88 -14.89
C GLN A 26 1.24 -9.51 -13.53
N PRO A 27 0.25 -9.79 -12.66
CA PRO A 27 0.50 -10.35 -11.33
C PRO A 27 1.38 -11.61 -11.35
N GLU A 28 1.24 -12.44 -12.38
CA GLU A 28 1.95 -13.72 -12.54
C GLU A 28 3.46 -13.53 -12.71
N ARG A 29 3.92 -12.35 -13.13
CA ARG A 29 5.34 -12.00 -13.27
C ARG A 29 5.98 -11.59 -11.94
N HIS A 30 5.16 -11.36 -10.93
CA HIS A 30 5.57 -10.82 -9.63
C HIS A 30 5.18 -11.80 -8.52
N PRO A 31 5.90 -12.93 -8.38
CA PRO A 31 5.64 -13.86 -7.28
C PRO A 31 5.79 -13.14 -5.94
N PRO A 32 4.96 -13.47 -4.93
CA PRO A 32 4.98 -12.76 -3.66
C PRO A 32 6.29 -13.00 -2.93
N LEU A 33 6.92 -11.90 -2.49
CA LEU A 33 8.08 -11.91 -1.62
C LEU A 33 7.76 -12.56 -0.26
N PRO A 34 8.76 -13.03 0.50
CA PRO A 34 8.54 -13.70 1.78
C PRO A 34 7.59 -12.98 2.74
N ALA A 35 7.75 -11.66 2.94
CA ALA A 35 6.89 -10.87 3.81
C ALA A 35 5.44 -10.81 3.31
N THR A 36 5.23 -10.68 1.99
CA THR A 36 3.89 -10.72 1.39
C THR A 36 3.22 -12.08 1.63
N ARG A 37 3.95 -13.19 1.44
CA ARG A 37 3.42 -14.55 1.70
C ARG A 37 3.00 -14.70 3.16
N LEU A 38 3.89 -14.32 4.08
CA LEU A 38 3.61 -14.40 5.51
C LEU A 38 2.41 -13.53 5.92
N PHE A 39 2.27 -12.34 5.32
CA PHE A 39 1.12 -11.48 5.58
C PHE A 39 -0.19 -12.11 5.09
N CYS A 40 -0.20 -12.72 3.90
CA CYS A 40 -1.34 -13.50 3.40
C CYS A 40 -1.70 -14.67 4.31
N GLU A 41 -0.72 -15.50 4.70
CA GLU A 41 -0.90 -16.65 5.60
C GLU A 41 -1.50 -16.22 6.95
N ARG A 42 -1.04 -15.09 7.51
CA ARG A 42 -1.61 -14.53 8.75
C ARG A 42 -3.08 -14.13 8.58
N ILE A 43 -3.44 -13.49 7.47
CA ILE A 43 -4.82 -13.11 7.18
C ILE A 43 -5.71 -14.36 7.04
N GLU A 44 -5.24 -15.39 6.34
CA GLU A 44 -5.96 -16.66 6.19
C GLU A 44 -6.13 -17.41 7.52
N GLY A 45 -5.10 -17.39 8.36
CA GLY A 45 -5.15 -17.94 9.71
C GLY A 45 -6.21 -17.24 10.58
N LEU A 46 -6.23 -15.90 10.58
CA LEU A 46 -7.23 -15.10 11.29
C LEU A 46 -8.64 -15.35 10.76
N ALA A 47 -8.80 -15.48 9.44
CA ALA A 47 -10.10 -15.79 8.84
C ALA A 47 -10.67 -17.13 9.31
N SER A 48 -9.81 -18.09 9.67
CA SER A 48 -10.21 -19.42 10.12
C SER A 48 -10.43 -19.49 11.63
N ALA A 49 -9.56 -18.84 12.43
CA ALA A 49 -9.57 -18.94 13.88
C ALA A 49 -10.45 -17.86 14.54
N ASP A 50 -10.32 -16.61 14.10
CA ASP A 50 -10.90 -15.43 14.77
C ASP A 50 -11.40 -14.38 13.76
N PRO A 51 -12.48 -14.66 12.98
CA PRO A 51 -12.94 -13.76 11.92
C PRO A 51 -13.17 -12.28 12.33
N PRO A 52 -13.69 -11.95 13.53
CA PRO A 52 -13.82 -10.56 13.97
C PRO A 52 -12.50 -9.79 14.01
N ALA A 53 -11.39 -10.47 14.30
CA ALA A 53 -10.06 -9.87 14.41
C ALA A 53 -9.56 -9.29 13.09
N LEU A 54 -10.06 -9.77 11.94
CA LEU A 54 -9.77 -9.21 10.61
C LEU A 54 -10.15 -7.73 10.47
N LEU A 55 -11.03 -7.21 11.33
CA LEU A 55 -11.32 -5.78 11.39
C LEU A 55 -10.07 -4.95 11.71
N GLY A 56 -9.09 -5.50 12.44
CA GLY A 56 -7.81 -4.85 12.68
C GLY A 56 -7.03 -4.63 11.39
N THR A 57 -6.90 -5.67 10.57
CA THR A 57 -6.25 -5.57 9.24
C THR A 57 -7.01 -4.62 8.33
N LEU A 58 -8.34 -4.74 8.27
CA LEU A 58 -9.17 -3.84 7.47
C LEU A 58 -9.04 -2.39 7.93
N TYR A 59 -8.96 -2.12 9.23
CA TYR A 59 -8.76 -0.77 9.76
C TYR A 59 -7.48 -0.13 9.23
N VAL A 60 -6.37 -0.87 9.18
CA VAL A 60 -5.10 -0.36 8.65
C VAL A 60 -5.18 -0.14 7.14
N LEU A 61 -5.72 -1.10 6.40
CA LEU A 61 -5.84 -1.00 4.95
C LEU A 61 -6.83 0.07 4.51
N GLU A 62 -7.95 0.26 5.21
CA GLU A 62 -8.88 1.35 4.95
C GLU A 62 -8.26 2.68 5.36
N GLY A 63 -7.58 2.73 6.52
CA GLY A 63 -6.84 3.88 7.00
C GLY A 63 -5.78 4.38 6.01
N SER A 64 -5.08 3.47 5.32
CA SER A 64 -4.01 3.83 4.37
C SER A 64 -4.50 4.66 3.19
N THR A 65 -5.78 4.57 2.81
CA THR A 65 -6.39 5.36 1.72
C THR A 65 -6.43 6.85 2.03
N ASN A 66 -6.44 7.23 3.32
CA ASN A 66 -6.38 8.64 3.73
C ASN A 66 -5.04 9.28 3.34
N GLY A 67 -3.93 8.55 3.54
CA GLY A 67 -2.60 8.97 3.07
C GLY A 67 -2.44 8.79 1.57
N GLY A 68 -3.01 7.71 1.03
CA GLY A 68 -3.04 7.35 -0.39
C GLY A 68 -3.45 8.52 -1.30
N ARG A 69 -4.50 9.25 -0.92
CA ARG A 69 -4.96 10.46 -1.62
C ARG A 69 -3.89 11.55 -1.78
N TYR A 70 -2.98 11.70 -0.83
CA TYR A 70 -1.92 12.71 -0.88
C TYR A 70 -0.70 12.25 -1.66
N ILE A 71 -0.40 10.94 -1.66
CA ILE A 71 0.75 10.38 -2.40
C ILE A 71 0.42 10.10 -3.87
N ALA A 72 -0.84 9.84 -4.21
CA ALA A 72 -1.23 9.46 -5.57
C ALA A 72 -0.86 10.50 -6.64
N PRO A 73 -1.01 11.83 -6.45
CA PRO A 73 -0.53 12.83 -7.41
C PRO A 73 0.97 12.74 -7.68
N ALA A 74 1.78 12.51 -6.64
CA ALA A 74 3.24 12.37 -6.78
C ALA A 74 3.62 11.09 -7.52
N VAL A 75 2.91 9.98 -7.25
CA VAL A 75 3.08 8.71 -7.98
C VAL A 75 2.74 8.90 -9.46
N ARG A 76 1.58 9.49 -9.77
CA ARG A 76 1.16 9.73 -11.15
C ARG A 76 2.17 10.57 -11.92
N LYS A 77 2.61 11.68 -11.33
CA LYS A 77 3.65 12.55 -11.92
C LYS A 77 4.95 11.80 -12.16
N SER A 78 5.42 11.01 -11.19
CA SER A 78 6.70 10.30 -11.28
C SER A 78 6.70 9.18 -12.32
N LEU A 79 5.53 8.60 -12.59
CA LEU A 79 5.35 7.51 -13.55
C LEU A 79 4.78 7.97 -14.90
N GLY A 80 4.56 9.27 -15.10
CA GLY A 80 3.96 9.81 -16.34
C GLY A 80 2.51 9.36 -16.56
N LEU A 81 1.76 9.09 -15.49
CA LEU A 81 0.36 8.67 -15.55
C LEU A 81 -0.58 9.88 -15.68
N PRO A 82 -1.82 9.70 -16.19
CA PRO A 82 -2.80 10.78 -16.32
C PRO A 82 -3.16 11.35 -14.95
N ASP A 83 -3.25 12.67 -14.86
CA ASP A 83 -3.69 13.34 -13.63
C ASP A 83 -5.17 13.08 -13.33
N GLY A 84 -5.51 13.13 -12.03
CA GLY A 84 -6.87 12.98 -11.51
C GLY A 84 -7.18 11.58 -10.96
N ALA A 85 -8.23 11.52 -10.14
CA ALA A 85 -8.67 10.32 -9.41
C ALA A 85 -9.84 9.61 -10.13
N GLN A 86 -9.64 9.28 -11.40
CA GLN A 86 -10.62 8.56 -12.22
C GLN A 86 -10.17 7.15 -12.57
N ALA A 87 -11.11 6.33 -13.04
CA ALA A 87 -10.82 5.04 -13.64
C ALA A 87 -9.79 5.19 -14.78
N GLY A 88 -8.78 4.33 -14.80
CA GLY A 88 -7.62 4.38 -15.68
C GLY A 88 -6.49 5.29 -15.21
N SER A 89 -6.54 5.87 -13.99
CA SER A 89 -5.46 6.74 -13.48
C SER A 89 -4.17 5.99 -13.15
N GLY A 90 -4.24 4.68 -12.91
CA GLY A 90 -3.11 3.86 -12.47
C GLY A 90 -2.73 4.07 -11.01
N THR A 91 -3.61 4.68 -10.22
CA THR A 91 -3.48 4.87 -8.77
C THR A 91 -4.80 4.65 -8.03
N GLU A 92 -5.72 3.88 -8.62
CA GLU A 92 -7.06 3.60 -8.10
C GLU A 92 -7.00 2.87 -6.76
N TYR A 93 -6.00 2.01 -6.53
CA TYR A 93 -5.82 1.35 -5.25
C TYR A 93 -5.37 2.32 -4.14
N LEU A 94 -4.54 3.32 -4.49
CA LEU A 94 -4.07 4.33 -3.55
C LEU A 94 -5.15 5.35 -3.20
N GLU A 95 -5.94 5.78 -4.20
CA GLU A 95 -6.98 6.78 -4.04
C GLU A 95 -8.36 6.24 -4.47
N PRO A 96 -8.90 5.19 -3.81
CA PRO A 96 -10.10 4.47 -4.27
C PRO A 96 -11.40 5.25 -4.06
N HIS A 97 -11.36 6.39 -3.35
CA HIS A 97 -12.56 7.06 -2.85
C HIS A 97 -12.73 8.48 -3.37
N GLY A 98 -11.69 9.06 -3.97
CA GLY A 98 -11.67 10.45 -4.40
C GLY A 98 -12.24 11.38 -3.32
N ASP A 99 -13.17 12.25 -3.71
CA ASP A 99 -13.78 13.23 -2.80
C ASP A 99 -14.65 12.61 -1.70
N ARG A 100 -15.00 11.32 -1.81
CA ARG A 100 -15.74 10.60 -0.76
C ARG A 100 -14.85 10.04 0.34
N GLN A 101 -13.52 10.21 0.27
CA GLN A 101 -12.57 9.67 1.24
C GLN A 101 -12.95 10.00 2.69
N ALA A 102 -13.14 11.28 3.02
CA ALA A 102 -13.47 11.71 4.38
C ALA A 102 -14.82 11.13 4.87
N CYS A 103 -15.82 11.06 3.99
CA CYS A 103 -17.13 10.50 4.29
C CYS A 103 -17.05 8.98 4.55
N ARG A 104 -16.34 8.24 3.68
CA ARG A 104 -16.16 6.78 3.81
C ARG A 104 -15.39 6.43 5.07
N TRP A 105 -14.30 7.13 5.36
CA TRP A 105 -13.55 6.94 6.60
C TRP A 105 -14.41 7.20 7.85
N SER A 106 -15.20 8.28 7.84
CA SER A 106 -16.09 8.60 8.96
C SER A 106 -17.17 7.53 9.14
N LEU A 107 -17.77 7.06 8.04
CA LEU A 107 -18.77 5.99 8.06
C LEU A 107 -18.18 4.67 8.55
N PHE A 108 -16.95 4.32 8.13
CA PHE A 108 -16.26 3.12 8.57
C PHE A 108 -16.08 3.11 10.09
N LYS A 109 -15.53 4.18 10.67
CA LYS A 109 -15.38 4.33 12.12
C LYS A 109 -16.71 4.28 12.86
N ALA A 110 -17.71 5.03 12.40
CA ALA A 110 -19.04 5.01 13.00
C ALA A 110 -19.69 3.61 12.94
N SER A 111 -19.35 2.80 11.93
CA SER A 111 -19.82 1.42 11.83
C SER A 111 -19.11 0.49 12.82
N LEU A 112 -17.86 0.76 13.19
CA LEU A 112 -17.17 0.03 14.25
C LEU A 112 -17.77 0.38 15.62
N ASP A 113 -18.08 1.65 15.86
CA ASP A 113 -18.62 2.13 17.15
C ASP A 113 -19.99 1.53 17.51
N VAL A 114 -20.77 1.08 16.52
CA VAL A 114 -22.09 0.45 16.76
C VAL A 114 -22.01 -1.05 17.03
N VAL A 115 -20.86 -1.68 16.78
CA VAL A 115 -20.69 -3.12 17.03
C VAL A 115 -20.27 -3.32 18.49
N THR A 116 -21.01 -4.15 19.22
CA THR A 116 -20.64 -4.55 20.57
C THR A 116 -19.56 -5.64 20.50
N PHE A 117 -18.36 -5.28 20.92
CA PHE A 117 -17.25 -6.22 21.13
C PHE A 117 -17.04 -6.45 22.63
N THR A 118 -16.62 -7.65 22.98
CA THR A 118 -16.07 -7.93 24.31
C THR A 118 -14.71 -7.22 24.47
N PRO A 119 -14.25 -6.97 25.71
CA PRO A 119 -12.91 -6.40 25.94
C PRO A 119 -11.79 -7.21 25.26
N ALA A 120 -11.88 -8.54 25.30
CA ALA A 120 -10.90 -9.42 24.66
C ALA A 120 -10.90 -9.29 23.12
N GLU A 121 -12.07 -9.13 22.50
CA GLU A 121 -12.16 -8.86 21.06
C GLU A 121 -11.57 -7.49 20.70
N CYS A 122 -11.82 -6.46 21.49
CA CYS A 122 -11.20 -5.14 21.30
C CYS A 122 -9.66 -5.23 21.35
N ASP A 123 -9.12 -5.91 22.36
CA ASP A 123 -7.68 -6.10 22.52
C ASP A 123 -7.09 -6.87 21.33
N LEU A 124 -7.77 -7.93 20.89
CA LEU A 124 -7.34 -8.73 19.74
C LEU A 124 -7.39 -7.93 18.43
N ILE A 125 -8.46 -7.16 18.19
CA ILE A 125 -8.59 -6.31 17.00
C ILE A 125 -7.48 -5.25 16.97
N ALA A 126 -7.16 -4.62 18.11
CA ALA A 126 -6.08 -3.64 18.22
C ALA A 126 -4.70 -4.28 18.00
N ALA A 127 -4.47 -5.49 18.53
CA ALA A 127 -3.25 -6.25 18.31
C ALA A 127 -3.08 -6.62 16.82
N VAL A 128 -4.15 -7.11 16.17
CA VAL A 128 -4.12 -7.42 14.72
C VAL A 128 -3.90 -6.18 13.87
N ALA A 129 -4.44 -5.01 14.24
CA ALA A 129 -4.13 -3.76 13.55
C ALA A 129 -2.63 -3.42 13.65
N SER A 130 -2.04 -3.58 14.83
CA SER A 130 -0.61 -3.35 15.04
C SER A 130 0.25 -4.33 14.23
N ASP A 131 -0.16 -5.60 14.17
CA ASP A 131 0.49 -6.62 13.34
C ASP A 131 0.34 -6.35 11.84
N ALA A 132 -0.78 -5.78 11.40
CA ALA A 132 -0.98 -5.38 10.01
C ALA A 132 -0.05 -4.21 9.62
N PHE A 133 0.16 -3.22 10.50
CA PHE A 133 1.17 -2.19 10.28
C PHE A 133 2.56 -2.78 10.11
N ARG A 134 2.95 -3.71 11.00
CA ARG A 134 4.23 -4.40 10.93
C ARG A 134 4.36 -5.24 9.65
N GLY A 135 3.31 -5.95 9.25
CA GLY A 135 3.30 -6.70 8.01
C GLY A 135 3.51 -5.83 6.77
N VAL A 136 2.88 -4.65 6.71
CA VAL A 136 3.10 -3.68 5.62
C VAL A 136 4.53 -3.12 5.64
N TYR A 137 5.09 -2.87 6.83
CA TYR A 137 6.49 -2.47 6.97
C TYR A 137 7.45 -3.54 6.45
N ASP A 138 7.26 -4.79 6.86
CA ASP A 138 8.08 -5.94 6.42
C ASP A 138 8.01 -6.10 4.89
N ILE A 139 6.84 -5.87 4.27
CA ILE A 139 6.68 -5.87 2.81
C ILE A 139 7.52 -4.77 2.14
N PHE A 140 7.56 -3.55 2.71
CA PHE A 140 8.40 -2.48 2.18
C PHE A 140 9.89 -2.74 2.33
N GLU A 141 10.31 -3.36 3.44
CA GLU A 141 11.69 -3.82 3.62
C GLU A 141 12.07 -4.85 2.56
N ASP A 142 11.23 -5.86 2.32
CA ASP A 142 11.43 -6.87 1.27
C ASP A 142 11.53 -6.23 -0.14
N LEU A 143 10.72 -5.21 -0.43
CA LEU A 143 10.74 -4.51 -1.72
C LEU A 143 11.99 -3.66 -1.93
N THR A 144 12.53 -3.05 -0.87
CA THR A 144 13.70 -2.16 -0.95
C THR A 144 15.03 -2.91 -0.78
N HIS A 145 15.01 -4.05 -0.09
CA HIS A 145 16.16 -4.91 0.19
C HIS A 145 15.84 -6.38 -0.13
N PRO A 146 15.58 -6.73 -1.41
CA PRO A 146 15.17 -8.09 -1.75
C PRO A 146 16.28 -9.09 -1.41
N PRO A 147 15.94 -10.26 -0.82
CA PRO A 147 16.91 -11.21 -0.24
C PRO A 147 17.88 -11.85 -1.26
N ASN A 148 17.74 -11.55 -2.57
CA ASN A 148 18.56 -12.09 -3.65
C ASN A 148 18.88 -11.04 -4.74
N ARG A 149 19.21 -9.80 -4.37
CA ARG A 149 19.68 -8.83 -5.36
C ARG A 149 21.09 -9.23 -5.87
N PRO A 150 21.30 -9.54 -7.17
CA PRO A 150 22.65 -9.54 -7.70
C PRO A 150 23.22 -8.14 -7.52
N GLN A 151 24.39 -8.03 -6.88
CA GLN A 151 25.04 -6.74 -6.72
C GLN A 151 25.37 -6.17 -8.10
N VAL A 152 24.72 -5.07 -8.44
CA VAL A 152 25.15 -4.25 -9.58
C VAL A 152 26.48 -3.64 -9.16
N THR A 153 27.59 -4.20 -9.63
CA THR A 153 28.89 -3.53 -9.55
C THR A 153 28.75 -2.19 -10.25
N ALA A 154 28.87 -1.11 -9.48
CA ALA A 154 28.84 0.24 -10.02
C ALA A 154 29.83 0.37 -11.18
N CYS A 155 29.38 0.86 -12.33
CA CYS A 155 30.29 1.28 -13.39
C CYS A 155 31.29 2.28 -12.80
N PRO A 156 32.60 2.13 -13.04
CA PRO A 156 33.56 3.13 -12.60
C PRO A 156 33.21 4.46 -13.27
N HIS A 157 33.00 5.48 -12.44
CA HIS A 157 32.86 6.87 -12.88
C HIS A 157 34.13 7.22 -13.69
N PRO A 158 34.01 7.77 -14.92
CA PRO A 158 35.19 8.30 -15.59
C PRO A 158 35.77 9.45 -14.76
N PRO A 159 37.11 9.60 -14.71
CA PRO A 159 37.75 10.64 -13.92
C PRO A 159 37.36 12.02 -14.45
N ALA A 160 37.20 12.98 -13.53
CA ALA A 160 36.87 14.36 -13.86
C ALA A 160 37.93 14.96 -14.80
N GLU A 161 37.48 15.48 -15.94
CA GLU A 161 38.29 16.31 -16.82
C GLU A 161 38.70 17.58 -16.07
N LYS A 162 40.00 17.85 -16.02
CA LYS A 162 40.52 19.11 -15.49
C LYS A 162 40.31 20.18 -16.54
N GLU A 163 39.50 21.20 -16.23
CA GLU A 163 39.44 22.43 -17.02
C GLU A 163 40.82 23.10 -17.02
N GLU A 164 41.49 23.11 -18.18
CA GLU A 164 42.66 23.95 -18.43
C GLU A 164 42.22 25.41 -18.49
N GLY A 165 42.76 26.21 -17.55
CA GLY A 165 42.47 27.63 -17.43
C GLY A 165 42.95 28.45 -18.62
N THR A 166 42.06 29.29 -19.12
CA THR A 166 42.36 30.39 -20.05
C THR A 166 43.21 31.47 -19.35
N PRO A 167 44.34 31.90 -19.92
CA PRO A 167 44.95 33.17 -19.55
C PRO A 167 44.62 34.24 -20.59
N GLN A 168 44.00 35.34 -20.18
CA GLN A 168 44.05 36.59 -20.95
C GLN A 168 44.03 37.77 -19.97
N GLY A 169 45.23 38.27 -19.67
CA GLY A 169 45.46 39.59 -19.10
C GLY A 169 46.11 40.47 -20.17
N THR A 170 45.59 41.69 -20.32
CA THR A 170 46.24 42.84 -20.94
C THR A 170 46.51 43.87 -19.87
#